data_AF-A0A4R6J5N7-F1
#
_entry.id   AF-A0A4R6J5N7-F1
#
_cell.length_a   1.000
_cell.length_b   1.000
_cell.length_c   1.000
_cell.angle_alpha   90.00
_cell.angle_beta   90.00
_cell.angle_gamma   90.00
#
_symmetry.space_group_name_H-M   'P 1'
#
loop_
_entity.id
_entity.type
_entity.pdbx_description
1 polymer ?
#
loop_
_entity_poly.entity_id
_entity_poly.type
_entity_poly.pdbx_seq_one_letter_code
_entity_poly.pdbx_strand_id
1 'polypeptide(L)' 'MFETDLIELSTADLLASAAEQRAEANRREASLLEHALEYADRHHPDTCPPRPGRRSWQGRERSVVLGGDGCPEVAEFAAA' A
#
# COMPACT_ATOMS: atom_id res chain seq x y z
N MET A 1 -24.73 3.02 12.20
CA MET A 1 -25.43 3.80 13.25
C MET A 1 -26.36 2.81 13.91
N PHE A 2 -26.14 2.45 15.18
CA PHE A 2 -27.04 1.53 15.85
C PHE A 2 -28.42 2.21 15.93
N GLU A 3 -29.46 1.51 15.48
CA GLU A 3 -30.85 1.97 15.62
C GLU A 3 -31.32 1.94 17.09
N THR A 4 -30.59 1.24 17.95
CA THR A 4 -30.80 1.15 19.40
C THR A 4 -29.71 1.92 20.13
N ASP A 5 -30.09 2.66 21.17
CA ASP A 5 -29.13 3.41 21.99
C ASP A 5 -28.19 2.43 22.70
N LEU A 6 -26.87 2.69 22.69
CA LEU A 6 -25.85 1.77 23.21
C LEU A 6 -26.04 1.48 24.72
N ILE A 7 -26.73 2.40 25.41
CA ILE A 7 -27.04 2.34 26.84
C ILE A 7 -28.10 1.28 27.16
N GLU A 8 -28.90 0.88 26.15
CA GLU A 8 -29.97 -0.11 26.30
C GLU A 8 -29.47 -1.55 26.04
N LEU A 9 -28.25 -1.72 25.52
CA LEU A 9 -27.67 -3.02 25.24
C LEU A 9 -27.17 -3.69 26.53
N SER A 10 -27.34 -5.02 26.60
CA SER A 10 -26.63 -5.80 27.60
C SER A 10 -25.11 -5.71 27.36
N THR A 11 -24.29 -5.97 28.39
CA THR A 11 -22.83 -5.96 28.22
C THR A 11 -22.36 -6.95 27.15
N ALA A 12 -23.02 -8.10 27.02
CA ALA A 12 -22.69 -9.08 26.00
C ALA A 12 -22.99 -8.57 24.59
N ASP A 13 -24.18 -7.97 24.39
CA ASP A 13 -24.59 -7.43 23.10
C ASP A 13 -23.74 -6.21 22.70
N LEU A 14 -23.35 -5.39 23.68
CA LEU A 14 -22.44 -4.26 23.46
C LEU A 14 -21.07 -4.72 22.98
N LEU A 15 -20.52 -5.79 23.56
CA LEU A 15 -19.24 -6.36 23.13
C LEU A 15 -19.34 -7.02 21.75
N ALA A 16 -20.42 -7.74 21.47
CA ALA A 16 -20.67 -8.32 20.15
C ALA A 16 -20.76 -7.23 19.07
N SER A 17 -21.53 -6.19 19.35
CA SER A 17 -21.64 -4.98 18.53
C SER A 17 -20.27 -4.34 18.25
N ALA A 18 -19.43 -4.15 19.27
CA ALA A 18 -18.09 -3.61 19.10
C ALA A 18 -17.20 -4.50 18.21
N ALA A 19 -17.30 -5.83 18.36
CA ALA A 19 -16.57 -6.77 17.52
C ALA A 19 -17.00 -6.72 16.05
N GLU A 20 -18.30 -6.59 15.79
CA GLU A 20 -18.84 -6.41 14.44
C GLU A 20 -18.35 -5.10 13.79
N GLN A 21 -18.35 -3.99 14.54
CA GLN A 21 -17.80 -2.72 14.05
C GLN A 21 -16.31 -2.84 13.72
N ARG A 22 -15.55 -3.57 14.55
CA ARG A 22 -14.13 -3.83 14.25
C ARG A 22 -13.96 -4.68 12.99
N ALA A 23 -14.78 -5.70 12.80
CA ALA A 23 -14.74 -6.52 11.60
C ALA A 23 -15.07 -5.70 10.34
N GLU A 24 -16.04 -4.79 10.40
CA GLU A 24 -16.36 -3.88 9.30
C GLU A 24 -15.22 -2.91 9.03
N ALA A 25 -14.61 -2.31 10.06
CA ALA A 25 -13.44 -1.45 9.91
C ALA A 25 -12.29 -2.17 9.19
N ASN A 26 -11.98 -3.40 9.61
CA ASN A 26 -10.94 -4.21 8.96
C ASN A 26 -11.26 -4.49 7.48
N ARG A 27 -12.52 -4.75 7.12
CA ARG A 27 -12.94 -4.92 5.72
C ARG A 27 -12.74 -3.64 4.91
N ARG A 28 -13.04 -2.48 5.49
CA ARG A 28 -12.83 -1.18 4.84
C ARG A 28 -11.35 -0.89 4.65
N GLU A 29 -10.51 -1.19 5.64
CA GLU A 29 -9.06 -1.09 5.52
C GLU A 29 -8.51 -2.00 4.40
N ALA A 30 -8.98 -3.25 4.31
CA ALA A 30 -8.60 -4.14 3.22
C ALA A 30 -8.98 -3.56 1.85
N SER A 31 -10.19 -3.01 1.71
CA SER A 31 -10.60 -2.35 0.47
C SER A 31 -9.73 -1.12 0.14
N LEU A 32 -9.30 -0.34 1.13
CA LEU A 32 -8.36 0.76 0.89
C LEU A 32 -7.03 0.28 0.30
N LEU A 33 -6.52 -0.88 0.74
CA LEU A 33 -5.31 -1.47 0.18
C LEU A 33 -5.50 -1.88 -1.28
N GLU A 34 -6.67 -2.43 -1.66
CA GLU A 34 -6.99 -2.74 -3.05
C GLU A 34 -6.99 -1.49 -3.94
N HIS A 35 -7.55 -0.38 -3.45
CA HIS A 35 -7.53 0.89 -4.18
C HIS A 35 -6.10 1.44 -4.31
N ALA A 36 -5.29 1.31 -3.26
CA ALA A 36 -3.90 1.73 -3.30
C ALA A 36 -3.08 0.90 -4.30
N LEU A 37 -3.34 -0.41 -4.39
CA LEU A 37 -2.72 -1.30 -5.36
C LEU A 37 -3.08 -0.90 -6.80
N GLU A 38 -4.37 -0.74 -7.09
CA GLU A 38 -4.82 -0.33 -8.42
C GLU A 38 -4.23 1.03 -8.83
N TYR A 39 -4.12 1.96 -7.87
CA TYR A 39 -3.43 3.23 -8.10
C TYR A 39 -1.95 3.02 -8.44
N ALA A 40 -1.24 2.18 -7.68
CA ALA A 40 0.17 1.89 -7.91
C ALA A 40 0.40 1.26 -9.30
N ASP A 41 -0.47 0.35 -9.73
CA ASP A 41 -0.38 -0.27 -11.06
C ASP A 41 -0.63 0.74 -12.19
N ARG A 42 -1.65 1.60 -12.05
CA ARG A 42 -1.93 2.67 -13.04
C ARG A 42 -0.82 3.71 -13.12
N HIS A 43 -0.22 4.02 -11.98
CA HIS A 43 0.82 5.03 -11.84
C HIS A 43 2.20 4.41 -11.69
N HIS A 44 2.40 3.20 -12.25
CA HIS A 44 3.69 2.56 -12.22
C HIS A 44 4.74 3.52 -12.82
N PRO A 45 5.89 3.69 -12.15
CA PRO A 45 6.84 4.71 -12.57
C PRO A 45 7.42 4.46 -13.97
N ASP A 46 7.27 3.26 -14.54
CA ASP A 46 7.61 2.95 -15.95
C ASP A 46 6.55 3.36 -16.97
N THR A 47 5.29 3.46 -16.56
CA THR A 47 4.20 3.90 -17.43
C THR A 47 3.95 5.41 -17.32
N CYS A 48 4.43 6.04 -16.25
CA CYS A 48 4.33 7.48 -16.06
C CYS A 48 5.32 8.26 -16.96
N PRO A 49 4.88 9.33 -17.65
CA PRO A 49 5.79 10.15 -18.44
C PRO A 49 6.85 10.80 -17.53
N PRO A 50 8.10 10.94 -18.02
CA PRO A 50 9.18 11.52 -17.23
C PRO A 50 8.80 12.94 -16.81
N ARG A 51 8.75 13.18 -15.50
CA ARG A 51 8.48 14.52 -14.97
C ARG A 51 9.68 15.43 -15.28
N PRO A 52 9.45 16.68 -15.77
CA PRO A 52 10.54 17.62 -15.99
C PRO A 52 11.36 17.80 -14.69
N GLY A 53 12.67 17.61 -14.77
CA GLY A 53 13.58 17.75 -13.63
C GLY A 53 13.73 16.50 -12.74
N ARG A 54 12.99 15.41 -12.97
CA ARG A 54 13.18 14.14 -12.25
C ARG A 54 13.27 12.96 -13.23
N ARG A 55 14.36 12.19 -13.20
CA ARG A 55 14.44 10.96 -14.01
C ARG A 55 13.49 9.93 -13.42
N SER A 56 12.73 9.21 -14.25
CA SER A 56 11.74 8.18 -13.84
C SER A 56 12.32 7.02 -13.02
N TRP A 57 13.65 6.94 -12.95
CA TRP A 57 14.40 5.87 -12.31
C TRP A 57 15.31 6.35 -11.15
N GLN A 58 15.29 7.64 -10.79
CA GLN A 58 15.95 8.10 -9.56
C GLN A 58 15.25 7.46 -8.34
N GLY A 59 16.00 6.68 -7.56
CA GLY A 59 15.52 5.99 -6.35
C GLY A 59 14.97 4.57 -6.59
N ARG A 60 15.21 3.98 -7.77
CA ARG A 60 14.84 2.58 -8.06
C ARG A 60 16.03 1.65 -7.94
N GLU A 61 15.75 0.36 -7.79
CA GLU A 61 16.76 -0.67 -8.00
C GLU A 61 17.38 -0.54 -9.39
N ARG A 62 18.71 -0.54 -9.39
CA ARG A 62 19.53 -0.44 -10.59
C ARG A 62 20.28 -1.73 -10.79
N SER A 63 20.36 -2.24 -12.01
CA SER A 63 21.41 -3.20 -12.33
C SER A 63 22.71 -2.44 -12.60
N VAL A 64 23.77 -2.79 -11.88
CA VAL A 64 25.07 -2.13 -11.98
C VAL A 64 26.15 -3.19 -12.16
N VAL A 65 27.05 -2.97 -13.10
CA VAL A 65 28.26 -3.77 -13.24
C VAL A 65 29.34 -3.13 -12.38
N LEU A 66 29.69 -3.80 -11.27
CA LEU A 66 30.76 -3.32 -10.37
C LEU A 66 32.17 -3.73 -10.85
N GLY A 67 32.27 -4.65 -11.82
CA GLY A 67 33.53 -5.14 -12.39
C GLY A 67 33.81 -4.67 -13.81
N GLY A 68 34.88 -5.21 -14.42
CA GLY A 68 35.19 -4.98 -15.84
C GLY A 68 34.34 -5.84 -16.79
N ASP A 69 34.66 -5.78 -18.08
CA ASP A 69 33.94 -6.52 -19.14
C ASP A 69 33.83 -8.02 -18.81
N GLY A 70 32.59 -8.52 -18.81
CA GLY A 70 32.25 -9.91 -18.49
C GLY A 70 31.78 -10.16 -17.05
N CYS A 71 31.79 -9.14 -16.18
CA CYS A 71 31.25 -9.27 -14.83
C CYS A 71 29.70 -9.17 -14.84
N PRO A 72 28.98 -10.08 -14.16
CA PRO A 72 27.51 -10.04 -14.12
C PRO A 72 27.01 -8.78 -13.40
N GLU A 73 25.85 -8.31 -13.83
CA GLU A 73 25.15 -7.20 -13.18
C GLU A 73 24.66 -7.61 -11.79
N VAL A 74 24.80 -6.70 -10.81
CA VAL A 74 24.22 -6.85 -9.47
C VAL A 74 23.12 -5.81 -9.26
N ALA A 75 22.07 -6.20 -8.53
CA ALA A 75 21.02 -5.28 -8.13
C ALA A 75 21.53 -4.35 -7.02
N GLU A 76 21.60 -3.05 -7.31
CA GLU A 76 21.85 -1.99 -6.34
C GLU A 76 20.52 -1.36 -5.93
N PHE A 77 20.14 -1.54 -4.66
CA PHE A 77 19.02 -0.83 -4.08
C PHE A 77 19.43 0.61 -3.76
N ALA A 78 19.12 1.54 -4.67
CA ALA A 78 19.34 2.97 -4.43
C ALA A 78 18.19 3.53 -3.57
N ALA A 79 18.35 3.53 -2.24
CA ALA A 79 17.44 4.25 -1.36
C ALA A 79 17.45 5.75 -1.75
N ALA A 80 16.25 6.29 -2.01
CA ALA A 80 16.04 7.69 -2.38
C ALA A 80 16.28 8.66 -1.22
#